data_AF-A0A847M3Z8-F1
#
_entry.id   AF-A0A847M3Z8-F1
#
_cell.length_a   1.000
_cell.length_b   1.000
_cell.length_c   1.000
_cell.angle_alpha   90.00
_cell.angle_beta   90.00
_cell.angle_gamma   90.00
#
_symmetry.space_group_name_H-M   'P 1'
#
loop_
_entity.id
_entity.type
_entity.pdbx_description
1 polymer ?
#
loop_
_entity_poly.entity_id
_entity_poly.type
_entity_poly.pdbx_seq_one_letter_code
_entity_poly.pdbx_strand_id
1 'polypeptide(L)' 'METMKRTVTCGDLRKADAGKTVILNGWVHRKRDHGGISFINLRDRY' A
#
# COMPACT_ATOMS: atom_id res chain seq x y z
N MET A 1 15.92 -3.72 -15.36
CA MET A 1 15.37 -3.16 -14.11
C MET A 1 14.36 -4.15 -13.56
N GLU A 2 14.65 -4.74 -12.41
CA GLU A 2 13.77 -5.69 -11.77
C GLU A 2 12.53 -4.95 -11.26
N THR A 3 11.37 -5.20 -11.87
CA THR A 3 10.11 -4.56 -11.44
C THR A 3 9.65 -5.26 -10.17
N MET A 4 9.66 -4.57 -9.02
CA MET A 4 9.16 -5.11 -7.76
C MET A 4 7.71 -5.60 -7.96
N LYS A 5 7.53 -6.92 -7.97
CA LYS A 5 6.24 -7.58 -8.17
C LYS A 5 5.38 -7.44 -6.91
N ARG A 6 4.13 -7.04 -7.10
CA ARG A 6 3.10 -6.99 -6.05
C ARG A 6 2.99 -8.35 -5.34
N THR A 7 3.03 -8.35 -4.01
CA THR A 7 2.89 -9.57 -3.20
C THR A 7 1.45 -9.82 -2.77
N VAL A 8 0.66 -8.76 -2.60
CA VAL A 8 -0.74 -8.81 -2.11
C VAL A 8 -1.52 -7.62 -2.68
N THR A 9 -2.85 -7.72 -2.81
CA THR A 9 -3.67 -6.59 -3.24
C THR A 9 -3.86 -5.57 -2.10
N CYS A 10 -4.18 -4.32 -2.43
CA CYS A 10 -4.29 -3.26 -1.42
C CYS A 10 -5.44 -3.52 -0.43
N GLY A 11 -6.50 -4.20 -0.87
CA GLY A 11 -7.68 -4.52 -0.07
C GLY A 11 -7.57 -5.80 0.77
N ASP A 12 -6.55 -6.63 0.60
CA ASP A 12 -6.47 -7.96 1.21
C ASP A 12 -5.84 -8.01 2.61
N LEU A 13 -5.09 -6.98 3.01
CA LEU A 13 -4.41 -6.98 4.31
C LEU A 13 -5.41 -7.01 5.48
N ARG A 14 -5.12 -7.83 6.49
CA ARG A 14 -5.92 -7.97 7.72
C ARG A 14 -5.04 -7.77 8.95
N LYS A 15 -5.69 -7.69 10.12
CA LYS A 15 -4.98 -7.55 11.42
C LYS A 15 -3.93 -8.65 11.65
N ALA A 16 -4.17 -9.86 11.15
CA ALA A 16 -3.25 -11.00 11.29
C ALA A 16 -1.96 -10.86 10.46
N ASP A 17 -1.89 -9.91 9.53
CA ASP A 17 -0.71 -9.68 8.69
C ASP A 17 0.31 -8.69 9.30
N ALA A 18 0.05 -8.21 10.52
CA ALA A 18 0.95 -7.31 11.22
C ALA A 18 2.38 -7.89 11.32
N GLY A 19 3.37 -7.09 10.92
CA GLY A 19 4.79 -7.46 10.92
C GLY A 19 5.28 -8.12 9.62
N LYS A 20 4.41 -8.44 8.66
CA LYS A 20 4.83 -8.97 7.36
C LYS A 20 5.39 -7.88 6.46
N THR A 21 6.48 -8.17 5.75
CA THR A 21 6.98 -7.33 4.64
C THR A 21 6.20 -7.64 3.38
N VAL A 22 5.59 -6.60 2.78
CA VAL A 22 4.77 -6.73 1.56
C VAL A 22 5.10 -5.64 0.55
N ILE A 23 4.82 -5.91 -0.72
CA ILE A 23 4.92 -4.96 -1.83
C ILE A 23 3.50 -4.71 -2.36
N LEU A 24 3.04 -3.47 -2.24
CA LEU A 24 1.75 -3.01 -2.78
C LEU A 24 1.97 -2.15 -4.02
N ASN A 25 1.18 -2.40 -5.05
CA ASN A 25 1.18 -1.61 -6.29
C ASN A 25 -0.25 -1.14 -6.56
N GLY A 26 -0.44 0.14 -6.87
CA GLY A 26 -1.75 0.73 -7.12
C GLY A 26 -1.65 2.21 -7.50
N TRP A 27 -2.79 2.89 -7.51
CA TRP A 27 -2.91 4.32 -7.76
C TRP A 27 -3.16 5.08 -6.46
N VAL A 28 -2.50 6.23 -6.33
CA VAL A 28 -2.72 7.14 -5.19
C VAL A 28 -4.11 7.76 -5.33
N HIS A 29 -5.03 7.34 -4.48
CA HIS A 29 -6.38 7.89 -4.45
C HIS A 29 -6.45 9.21 -3.67
N ARG A 30 -5.69 9.30 -2.57
CA ARG A 30 -5.60 10.51 -1.74
C ARG A 30 -4.24 10.57 -1.04
N LYS A 31 -3.64 11.75 -1.03
CA LYS A 31 -2.50 12.09 -0.18
C LYS A 31 -2.96 13.11 0.87
N ARG A 32 -2.57 12.91 2.12
CA ARG A 32 -2.74 13.89 3.21
C ARG A 32 -1.41 14.07 3.89
N ASP A 33 -1.02 15.32 4.07
CA ASP A 33 0.25 15.69 4.67
C ASP A 33 -0.03 16.46 5.96
N HIS A 34 0.60 16.03 7.05
CA HIS A 34 0.48 16.63 8.37
C HIS A 34 1.87 17.11 8.87
N GLY A 35 2.77 17.46 7.95
CA GLY A 35 4.08 18.07 8.22
C GLY A 35 5.17 17.07 8.60
N GLY A 36 4.90 16.18 9.57
CA GLY A 36 5.82 15.13 10.00
C GLY A 36 5.41 13.71 9.56
N ILE A 37 4.21 13.57 9.03
CA ILE A 37 3.64 12.29 8.60
C ILE A 37 2.80 12.50 7.34
N SER A 38 2.98 11.59 6.39
CA SER A 38 2.21 11.53 5.16
C SER A 38 1.34 10.28 5.16
N PHE A 39 0.04 10.46 4.91
CA PHE A 39 -0.90 9.38 4.69
C PHE A 39 -1.20 9.26 3.20
N ILE A 40 -1.02 8.06 2.66
CA ILE A 40 -1.33 7.74 1.28
C ILE A 40 -2.41 6.66 1.29
N ASN A 41 -3.57 6.98 0.71
CA ASN A 41 -4.57 5.98 0.39
C ASN A 41 -4.22 5.41 -0.98
N LEU A 42 -3.63 4.21 -0.98
CA LEU A 42 -3.32 3.45 -2.19
C LEU A 42 -4.53 2.57 -2.54
N ARG A 43 -4.95 2.58 -3.81
CA ARG A 43 -6.03 1.72 -4.31
C ARG A 43 -5.56 0.88 -5.49
N ASP A 44 -6.03 -0.35 -5.56
CA ASP A 44 -6.02 -1.17 -6.77
C ASP A 44 -7.44 -1.61 -7.12
N ARG A 45 -7.57 -2.50 -8.11
CA ARG A 45 -8.86 -2.89 -8.70
C ARG A 45 -9.66 -3.88 -7.85
N TYR A 46 -9.00 -4.58 -6.93
CA TYR A 46 -9.53 -5.76 -6.26
C TYR A 46 -10.15 -5.43 -4.90
#